data_AF-S8BMX7-F1
#
_entry.id   AF-S8BMX7-F1
#
_cell.length_a   1.000
_cell.length_b   1.000
_cell.length_c   1.000
_cell.angle_alpha   90.00
_cell.angle_beta   90.00
_cell.angle_gamma   90.00
#
_symmetry.space_group_name_H-M   'P 1'
#
loop_
_entity.id
_entity.type
_entity.pdbx_description
1 polymer ?
#
loop_
_entity_poly.entity_id
_entity_poly.type
_entity_poly.pdbx_seq_one_letter_code
_entity_poly.pdbx_strand_id
1 'polypeptide(L)'
;MQQPPVPPPPPPAVTRLFPVTVIEKRGEDWQTMHTSLGSYLDNDTWFRLYVKTSTDRTTPRGRVLHHHWYDINGFTTWNASGHKSMLCFGISAKVLNQMVISLDTDEEDTSNLRRDPYCFFQFLIDNLIPEVEQNYWHIGLAYIPLRQTATSGYPQLCANFSERCTSTQYIDESAGALADHIMIVERIIQRHQLWVDAQKFPSTDLKLAFSQVSDMLDFHLSALKGCKTSIDLLVKEAEKHTELATNIFIRSLHWQFGIFLKFIVILLPALMVSSIFSTNFFSSSSHSWSVADKFWVYWVTMVPIVLGTIIWVYYGWFVIDKWRMSVEHLNTNKIKLKVMLASGWRNVVRTFSR
;
A
#
# COMPACT_ATOMS: atom_id res chain seq x y z
N MET A 1 13.27 -59.67 -13.70
CA MET A 1 13.19 -58.46 -12.87
C MET A 1 11.80 -58.44 -12.26
N GLN A 2 11.70 -58.73 -10.95
CA GLN A 2 10.43 -58.81 -10.23
C GLN A 2 9.96 -57.40 -9.84
N GLN A 3 8.68 -57.08 -10.09
CA GLN A 3 8.08 -55.82 -9.66
C GLN A 3 7.89 -55.79 -8.13
N PRO A 4 8.08 -54.63 -7.48
CA PRO A 4 7.85 -54.51 -6.04
C PRO A 4 6.35 -54.52 -5.70
N PRO A 5 5.98 -54.97 -4.49
CA PRO A 5 4.59 -55.14 -4.08
C PRO A 5 3.89 -53.79 -3.84
N VAL A 6 2.63 -53.71 -4.26
CA VAL A 6 1.74 -52.56 -4.09
C VAL A 6 1.33 -52.44 -2.61
N PRO A 7 1.41 -51.25 -1.99
CA PRO A 7 1.01 -51.07 -0.60
C PRO A 7 -0.52 -51.14 -0.42
N PRO A 8 -1.01 -51.63 0.72
CA PRO A 8 -2.44 -51.76 0.98
C PRO A 8 -3.12 -50.39 1.12
N PRO A 9 -4.41 -50.27 0.73
CA PRO A 9 -5.15 -49.03 0.86
C PRO A 9 -5.35 -48.64 2.33
N PRO A 10 -5.36 -47.33 2.64
CA PRO A 10 -5.58 -46.85 4.00
C PRO A 10 -7.00 -47.20 4.49
N PRO A 11 -7.18 -47.43 5.80
CA PRO A 11 -8.49 -47.73 6.37
C PRO A 11 -9.46 -46.54 6.21
N PRO A 12 -10.77 -46.79 6.05
CA PRO A 12 -11.76 -45.74 5.87
C PRO A 12 -11.78 -44.83 7.10
N ALA A 13 -11.66 -43.52 6.86
CA ALA A 13 -11.79 -42.50 7.89
C ALA A 13 -13.17 -42.63 8.56
N VAL A 14 -13.15 -42.85 9.87
CA VAL A 14 -14.35 -42.88 10.71
C VAL A 14 -14.85 -41.44 10.82
N THR A 15 -15.81 -41.08 9.98
CA THR A 15 -16.57 -39.82 10.08
C THR A 15 -17.53 -39.95 11.27
N ARG A 16 -17.14 -39.44 12.44
CA ARG A 16 -18.09 -39.19 13.54
C ARG A 16 -18.61 -37.77 13.38
N LEU A 17 -19.92 -37.70 13.11
CA LEU A 17 -20.72 -36.50 12.91
C LEU A 17 -20.94 -35.76 14.23
N PHE A 18 -20.34 -34.58 14.36
CA PHE A 18 -21.09 -33.40 14.79
C PHE A 18 -21.30 -32.57 13.52
N PRO A 19 -22.50 -32.03 13.23
CA PRO A 19 -22.74 -31.30 11.99
C PRO A 19 -22.18 -29.88 12.14
N VAL A 20 -20.85 -29.73 12.10
CA VAL A 20 -20.26 -28.52 11.53
C VAL A 20 -20.25 -28.76 10.03
N THR A 21 -21.37 -28.44 9.38
CA THR A 21 -21.48 -28.57 7.94
C THR A 21 -20.72 -27.41 7.30
N VAL A 22 -19.42 -27.58 7.10
CA VAL A 22 -18.61 -26.67 6.26
C VAL A 22 -18.99 -26.96 4.82
N ILE A 23 -19.96 -26.21 4.29
CA ILE A 23 -20.36 -26.31 2.90
C ILE A 23 -19.40 -25.44 2.07
N GLU A 24 -18.34 -26.06 1.57
CA GLU A 24 -17.47 -25.44 0.56
C GLU A 24 -18.21 -25.47 -0.79
N LYS A 25 -18.86 -24.36 -1.16
CA LYS A 25 -19.51 -24.22 -2.47
C LYS A 25 -18.75 -23.21 -3.32
N ARG A 26 -18.16 -23.68 -4.41
CA ARG A 26 -17.48 -22.88 -5.44
C ARG A 26 -18.54 -22.06 -6.19
N GLY A 27 -18.36 -20.74 -6.21
CA GLY A 27 -19.37 -19.78 -6.60
C GLY A 27 -19.72 -19.78 -8.09
N GLU A 28 -21.00 -19.58 -8.36
CA GLU A 28 -21.53 -18.70 -9.40
C GLU A 28 -22.96 -18.29 -9.00
N ASP A 29 -23.24 -17.00 -9.15
CA ASP A 29 -24.53 -16.29 -9.06
C ASP A 29 -25.35 -16.29 -7.76
N TRP A 30 -25.27 -15.18 -7.00
CA TRP A 30 -26.33 -14.74 -6.08
C TRP A 30 -26.50 -13.22 -6.11
N GLN A 31 -27.22 -12.71 -7.12
CA GLN A 31 -27.88 -11.41 -6.99
C GLN A 31 -29.18 -11.60 -6.19
N THR A 32 -29.32 -10.80 -5.12
CA THR A 32 -30.57 -10.47 -4.43
C THR A 32 -31.36 -11.63 -3.83
N MET A 33 -31.22 -11.85 -2.52
CA MET A 33 -32.27 -12.49 -1.72
C MET A 33 -32.69 -11.57 -0.58
N HIS A 34 -33.95 -11.16 -0.66
CA HIS A 34 -34.64 -10.27 0.26
C HIS A 34 -34.77 -10.89 1.66
N THR A 35 -34.65 -10.00 2.65
CA THR A 35 -35.04 -10.16 4.04
C THR A 35 -36.48 -10.65 4.19
N SER A 36 -36.67 -11.95 4.43
CA SER A 36 -37.89 -12.47 5.05
C SER A 36 -37.68 -12.55 6.56
N LEU A 37 -38.30 -11.61 7.30
CA LEU A 37 -38.40 -11.64 8.77
C LEU A 37 -39.19 -12.88 9.21
N GLY A 38 -38.48 -13.92 9.65
CA GLY A 38 -39.00 -14.98 10.50
C GLY A 38 -38.58 -14.73 11.95
N SER A 39 -39.53 -14.83 12.88
CA SER A 39 -39.41 -14.87 14.35
C SER A 39 -38.13 -14.37 15.04
N TYR A 40 -38.31 -13.39 15.91
CA TYR A 40 -37.39 -12.71 16.86
C TYR A 40 -36.45 -13.55 17.77
N LEU A 41 -36.21 -14.84 17.49
CA LEU A 41 -35.43 -15.74 18.34
C LEU A 41 -34.08 -16.18 17.74
N ASP A 42 -33.84 -15.92 16.46
CA ASP A 42 -32.61 -16.34 15.80
C ASP A 42 -31.59 -15.19 15.71
N ASN A 43 -30.39 -15.43 16.24
CA ASN A 43 -29.33 -14.44 16.32
C ASN A 43 -28.40 -14.57 15.11
N ASP A 44 -28.89 -14.06 13.99
CA ASP A 44 -28.20 -14.16 12.72
C ASP A 44 -27.27 -12.95 12.50
N THR A 45 -26.03 -13.22 12.10
CA THR A 45 -25.08 -12.16 11.76
C THR A 45 -24.31 -12.46 10.48
N TRP A 46 -24.09 -11.40 9.70
CA TRP A 46 -23.32 -11.42 8.46
C TRP A 46 -22.07 -10.59 8.65
N PHE A 47 -20.94 -11.08 8.15
CA PHE A 47 -19.69 -10.34 8.16
C PHE A 47 -18.87 -10.61 6.90
N ARG A 48 -17.98 -9.67 6.59
CA ARG A 48 -17.07 -9.76 5.45
C ARG A 48 -15.72 -9.18 5.81
N LEU A 49 -14.67 -9.98 5.74
CA LEU A 49 -13.31 -9.59 6.10
C LEU A 49 -12.37 -9.81 4.91
N TYR A 50 -11.57 -8.80 4.59
CA TYR A 50 -10.56 -8.90 3.52
C TYR A 50 -9.17 -9.11 4.09
N VAL A 51 -8.54 -10.25 3.84
CA VAL A 51 -7.15 -10.46 4.24
C VAL A 51 -6.27 -10.49 3.01
N LYS A 52 -5.36 -9.52 2.91
CA LYS A 52 -4.30 -9.55 1.91
C LYS A 52 -3.15 -10.37 2.48
N THR A 53 -2.67 -11.36 1.75
CA THR A 53 -1.44 -12.06 2.10
C THR A 53 -0.40 -11.90 1.02
N SER A 54 0.85 -11.92 1.45
CA SER A 54 1.99 -11.89 0.58
C SER A 54 2.74 -13.22 0.68
N THR A 55 3.13 -13.76 -0.48
CA THR A 55 3.94 -14.96 -0.59
C THR A 55 5.24 -14.62 -1.30
N ASP A 56 6.36 -14.95 -0.67
CA ASP A 56 7.68 -14.78 -1.29
C ASP A 56 7.86 -15.90 -2.32
N ARG A 57 8.00 -15.52 -3.59
CA ARG A 57 8.32 -16.45 -4.67
C ARG A 57 9.67 -16.06 -5.24
N THR A 58 10.63 -16.96 -5.07
CA THR A 58 11.94 -16.84 -5.70
C THR A 58 11.79 -17.14 -7.19
N THR A 59 11.98 -16.10 -8.02
CA THR A 59 12.07 -16.25 -9.47
C THR A 59 13.53 -16.20 -9.90
N PRO A 60 13.88 -16.71 -11.11
CA PRO A 60 15.24 -16.58 -11.65
C PRO A 60 15.73 -15.13 -11.79
N ARG A 61 14.81 -14.15 -11.76
CA ARG A 61 15.09 -12.71 -11.84
C ARG A 61 15.17 -12.02 -10.48
N GLY A 62 14.95 -12.74 -9.38
CA GLY A 62 14.93 -12.19 -8.02
C GLY A 62 13.69 -12.61 -7.23
N ARG A 63 13.55 -12.07 -6.02
CA ARG A 63 12.35 -12.26 -5.19
C ARG A 63 11.24 -11.38 -5.73
N VAL A 64 10.08 -11.97 -5.98
CA VAL A 64 8.87 -11.24 -6.35
C VAL A 64 7.83 -11.59 -5.31
N LEU A 65 7.29 -10.57 -4.63
CA LEU A 65 6.16 -10.78 -3.75
C LEU A 65 4.90 -10.99 -4.60
N HIS A 66 4.31 -12.16 -4.46
CA HIS A 66 2.99 -12.43 -5.00
C HIS A 66 1.95 -12.13 -3.94
N HIS A 67 1.00 -11.29 -4.33
CA HIS A 67 -0.06 -10.81 -3.47
C HIS A 67 -1.35 -11.56 -3.80
N HIS A 68 -2.04 -12.03 -2.77
CA HIS A 68 -3.34 -12.69 -2.89
C HIS A 68 -4.32 -12.07 -1.90
N TRP A 69 -5.57 -11.91 -2.33
CA TRP A 69 -6.66 -11.44 -1.49
C TRP A 69 -7.54 -12.62 -1.09
N TYR A 70 -7.78 -12.77 0.21
CA TYR A 70 -8.83 -13.61 0.75
C TYR A 70 -10.03 -12.73 1.08
N ASP A 71 -11.16 -13.06 0.49
CA ASP A 71 -12.44 -12.43 0.78
C ASP A 71 -13.27 -13.37 1.64
N ILE A 72 -13.12 -13.21 2.95
CA ILE A 72 -13.77 -14.05 3.95
C ILE A 72 -15.18 -13.52 4.14
N ASN A 73 -16.16 -14.22 3.58
CA ASN A 73 -17.56 -13.93 3.81
C ASN A 73 -18.11 -14.96 4.78
N GLY A 74 -18.82 -14.53 5.81
CA GLY A 74 -19.39 -15.47 6.74
C GLY A 74 -20.76 -15.08 7.27
N PHE A 75 -21.44 -16.14 7.68
CA PHE A 75 -22.77 -16.10 8.26
C PHE A 75 -22.76 -16.96 9.51
N THR A 76 -23.17 -16.39 10.65
CA THR A 76 -23.43 -17.15 11.87
C THR A 76 -24.92 -17.18 12.12
N THR A 77 -25.44 -18.36 12.46
CA THR A 77 -26.80 -18.51 12.96
C THR A 77 -26.80 -19.22 14.29
N TRP A 78 -27.67 -18.74 15.17
CA TRP A 78 -27.92 -19.32 16.48
C TRP A 78 -29.42 -19.53 16.64
N ASN A 79 -29.82 -20.78 16.86
CA ASN A 79 -31.20 -21.16 17.08
C ASN A 79 -31.51 -21.26 18.58
N ALA A 80 -32.75 -20.93 18.97
CA ALA A 80 -33.30 -21.19 20.30
C ALA A 80 -33.15 -22.65 20.79
N SER A 81 -33.04 -23.62 19.88
CA SER A 81 -32.71 -25.02 20.18
C SER A 81 -31.28 -25.25 20.70
N GLY A 82 -30.44 -24.21 20.72
CA GLY A 82 -29.04 -24.27 21.09
C GLY A 82 -28.12 -24.75 19.96
N HIS A 83 -28.68 -24.98 18.76
CA HIS A 83 -27.89 -25.28 17.57
C HIS A 83 -27.21 -24.03 17.02
N LYS A 84 -25.98 -24.21 16.55
CA LYS A 84 -25.08 -23.13 16.16
C LYS A 84 -24.39 -23.52 14.90
N SER A 85 -24.32 -22.61 13.96
CA SER A 85 -23.66 -22.86 12.70
C SER A 85 -22.97 -21.61 12.23
N MET A 86 -21.74 -21.79 11.75
CA MET A 86 -20.96 -20.76 11.09
C MET A 86 -20.63 -21.25 9.70
N LEU A 87 -21.06 -20.50 8.70
CA LEU A 87 -20.78 -20.73 7.31
C LEU A 87 -19.76 -19.69 6.86
N CYS A 88 -18.59 -20.14 6.40
CA CYS A 88 -17.51 -19.28 5.94
C CYS A 88 -17.14 -19.63 4.50
N PHE A 89 -16.97 -18.60 3.66
CA PHE A 89 -16.51 -18.69 2.29
C PHE A 89 -15.21 -17.90 2.15
N GLY A 90 -14.30 -18.36 1.27
CA GLY A 90 -13.07 -17.64 0.94
C GLY A 90 -12.02 -17.59 2.05
N ILE A 91 -12.19 -18.40 3.11
CA ILE A 91 -11.20 -18.58 4.17
C ILE A 91 -10.03 -19.43 3.68
N SER A 92 -8.81 -19.11 4.11
CA SER A 92 -7.64 -19.92 3.76
C SER A 92 -7.72 -21.29 4.45
N ALA A 93 -7.27 -22.35 3.76
CA ALA A 93 -7.28 -23.70 4.33
C ALA A 93 -6.47 -23.79 5.64
N LYS A 94 -5.43 -22.96 5.77
CA LYS A 94 -4.63 -22.84 7.00
C LYS A 94 -5.48 -22.33 8.17
N VAL A 95 -6.15 -21.20 8.00
CA VAL A 95 -7.01 -20.59 9.03
C VAL A 95 -8.19 -21.50 9.35
N LEU A 96 -8.81 -22.11 8.34
CA LEU A 96 -9.91 -23.05 8.54
C LEU A 96 -9.48 -24.26 9.38
N ASN A 97 -8.35 -24.89 9.05
CA ASN A 97 -7.85 -26.04 9.80
C ASN A 97 -7.50 -25.66 11.24
N GLN A 98 -6.88 -24.50 11.46
CA GLN A 98 -6.59 -24.02 12.81
C GLN A 98 -7.87 -23.75 13.60
N MET A 99 -8.88 -23.16 12.97
CA MET A 99 -10.18 -22.93 13.60
C MET A 99 -10.88 -24.24 13.99
N VAL A 100 -10.87 -25.25 13.11
CA VAL A 100 -11.43 -26.58 13.42
C VAL A 100 -10.68 -27.21 14.60
N ILE A 101 -9.35 -27.15 14.61
CA ILE A 101 -8.54 -27.64 15.73
C ILE A 101 -8.89 -26.88 17.03
N SER A 102 -8.96 -25.55 17.01
CA SER A 102 -9.34 -24.75 18.18
C SER A 102 -10.73 -25.11 18.70
N LEU A 103 -11.67 -25.44 17.80
CA LEU A 103 -13.02 -25.87 18.18
C LEU A 103 -13.06 -27.31 18.75
N ASP A 104 -12.18 -28.20 18.30
CA ASP A 104 -12.12 -29.60 18.74
C ASP A 104 -11.31 -29.80 20.03
N THR A 105 -10.27 -28.99 20.27
CA THR A 105 -9.31 -29.22 21.36
C THR A 105 -9.82 -28.74 22.73
N ASP A 106 -10.87 -27.93 22.74
CA ASP A 106 -11.26 -27.08 23.87
C ASP A 106 -12.56 -27.62 24.55
N GLU A 107 -12.60 -28.90 24.93
CA GLU A 107 -13.84 -29.53 25.41
C GLU A 107 -14.16 -29.30 26.90
N GLU A 108 -13.17 -29.13 27.78
CA GLU A 108 -13.41 -29.05 29.24
C GLU A 108 -13.51 -27.62 29.82
N ASP A 109 -12.66 -26.67 29.40
CA ASP A 109 -12.63 -25.31 30.00
C ASP A 109 -13.55 -24.29 29.29
N THR A 110 -13.84 -24.45 28.00
CA THR A 110 -14.66 -23.50 27.20
C THR A 110 -16.13 -23.91 27.06
N SER A 111 -16.60 -24.94 27.77
CA SER A 111 -18.00 -25.39 27.73
C SER A 111 -18.99 -24.26 28.08
N ASN A 112 -18.58 -23.33 28.94
CA ASN A 112 -19.35 -22.16 29.32
C ASN A 112 -19.25 -21.02 28.30
N LEU A 113 -18.07 -20.80 27.71
CA LEU A 113 -17.89 -19.81 26.62
C LEU A 113 -18.72 -20.17 25.39
N ARG A 114 -18.83 -21.46 25.07
CA ARG A 114 -19.65 -21.92 23.94
C ARG A 114 -21.11 -21.49 24.09
N ARG A 115 -21.63 -21.20 25.29
CA ARG A 115 -23.03 -20.76 25.49
C ARG A 115 -23.32 -19.37 24.92
N ASP A 116 -22.30 -18.62 24.54
CA ASP A 116 -22.45 -17.33 23.89
C ASP A 116 -22.52 -17.46 22.35
N PRO A 117 -23.53 -16.87 21.67
CA PRO A 117 -23.57 -16.86 20.21
C PRO A 117 -22.39 -16.17 19.54
N TYR A 118 -21.72 -15.26 20.23
CA TYR A 118 -20.59 -14.50 19.69
C TYR A 118 -19.24 -15.20 19.92
N CYS A 119 -19.20 -16.36 20.60
CA CYS A 119 -17.95 -17.09 20.82
C CYS A 119 -17.25 -17.53 19.51
N PHE A 120 -18.00 -17.72 18.41
CA PHE A 120 -17.40 -18.04 17.11
C PHE A 120 -16.51 -16.93 16.57
N PHE A 121 -16.84 -15.67 16.87
CA PHE A 121 -16.03 -14.53 16.46
C PHE A 121 -14.70 -14.50 17.17
N GLN A 122 -14.65 -14.92 18.43
CA GLN A 122 -13.40 -15.10 19.15
C GLN A 122 -12.50 -16.09 18.40
N PHE A 123 -12.97 -17.31 18.14
CA PHE A 123 -12.19 -18.32 17.41
C PHE A 123 -11.77 -17.85 16.02
N LEU A 124 -12.66 -17.15 15.30
CA LEU A 124 -12.33 -16.63 13.98
C LEU A 124 -11.23 -15.56 14.07
N ILE A 125 -11.39 -14.56 14.94
CA ILE A 125 -10.47 -13.42 15.05
C ILE A 125 -9.13 -13.88 15.63
N ASP A 126 -9.14 -14.80 16.59
CA ASP A 126 -7.94 -15.44 17.15
C ASP A 126 -7.06 -16.08 16.07
N ASN A 127 -7.69 -16.77 15.12
CA ASN A 127 -6.97 -17.42 14.02
C ASN A 127 -6.63 -16.44 12.89
N LEU A 128 -7.29 -15.28 12.82
CA LEU A 128 -7.04 -14.26 11.82
C LEU A 128 -5.90 -13.30 12.21
N ILE A 129 -5.80 -12.93 13.49
CA ILE A 129 -4.78 -12.00 14.00
C ILE A 129 -3.36 -12.45 13.61
N PRO A 130 -2.95 -13.72 13.79
CA PRO A 130 -1.63 -14.18 13.39
C PRO A 130 -1.36 -14.03 11.89
N GLU A 131 -2.36 -14.21 11.03
CA GLU A 131 -2.22 -14.00 9.58
C GLU A 131 -2.06 -12.51 9.23
N VAL A 132 -2.81 -11.63 9.90
CA VAL A 132 -2.70 -10.18 9.74
C VAL A 132 -1.33 -9.70 10.21
N GLU A 133 -0.89 -10.14 11.39
CA GLU A 133 0.44 -9.83 11.95
C GLU A 133 1.55 -10.36 11.06
N GLN A 134 1.44 -11.62 10.61
CA GLN A 134 2.43 -12.22 9.72
C GLN A 134 2.52 -11.44 8.40
N ASN A 135 1.39 -11.06 7.81
CA ASN A 135 1.38 -10.23 6.60
C ASN A 135 2.04 -8.87 6.86
N TYR A 136 1.74 -8.20 7.97
CA TYR A 136 2.41 -6.96 8.37
C TYR A 136 3.94 -7.13 8.43
N TRP A 137 4.44 -8.18 9.07
CA TRP A 137 5.87 -8.44 9.17
C TRP A 137 6.51 -8.69 7.80
N HIS A 138 5.86 -9.47 6.94
CA HIS A 138 6.35 -9.71 5.58
C HIS A 138 6.44 -8.43 4.75
N ILE A 139 5.44 -7.55 4.86
CA ILE A 139 5.46 -6.22 4.23
C ILE A 139 6.66 -5.42 4.73
N GLY A 140 6.82 -5.33 6.05
CA GLY A 140 7.92 -4.58 6.66
C GLY A 140 9.27 -5.08 6.17
N LEU A 141 9.48 -6.40 6.19
CA LEU A 141 10.71 -7.02 5.74
C LEU A 141 10.98 -6.80 4.25
N ALA A 142 9.94 -6.87 3.40
CA ALA A 142 10.04 -6.57 1.97
C ALA A 142 10.36 -5.10 1.70
N TYR A 143 9.90 -4.19 2.55
CA TYR A 143 10.11 -2.75 2.38
C TYR A 143 11.49 -2.27 2.86
N ILE A 144 12.16 -2.99 3.77
CA ILE A 144 13.49 -2.60 4.31
C ILE A 144 14.55 -2.38 3.22
N PRO A 145 14.75 -3.27 2.22
CA PRO A 145 15.71 -3.04 1.14
C PRO A 145 15.38 -1.79 0.31
N LEU A 146 14.08 -1.52 0.08
CA LEU A 146 13.61 -0.34 -0.62
C LEU A 146 13.90 0.93 0.19
N ARG A 147 13.80 0.88 1.52
CA ARG A 147 14.22 1.97 2.39
C ARG A 147 15.71 2.27 2.27
N GLN A 148 16.56 1.25 2.29
CA GLN A 148 18.02 1.40 2.20
C GLN A 148 18.47 1.96 0.85
N THR A 149 17.78 1.61 -0.23
CA THR A 149 18.10 2.11 -1.58
C THR A 149 17.66 3.56 -1.81
N ALA A 150 16.86 4.14 -0.92
CA ALA A 150 16.50 5.57 -1.00
C ALA A 150 17.72 6.48 -0.73
N THR A 151 18.74 5.98 -0.03
CA THR A 151 19.95 6.74 0.33
C THR A 151 21.14 6.43 -0.58
N SER A 152 21.07 5.41 -1.42
CA SER A 152 22.21 4.89 -2.19
C SER A 152 22.45 5.58 -3.55
N GLY A 153 21.66 6.60 -3.90
CA GLY A 153 21.88 7.46 -5.07
C GLY A 153 20.95 7.21 -6.26
N TYR A 154 21.04 8.09 -7.26
CA TYR A 154 20.08 8.20 -8.37
C TYR A 154 19.84 6.91 -9.19
N PRO A 155 20.87 6.15 -9.60
CA PRO A 155 20.65 4.99 -10.49
C PRO A 155 19.85 3.86 -9.83
N GLN A 156 20.15 3.56 -8.56
CA GLN A 156 19.44 2.53 -7.80
C GLN A 156 18.03 2.98 -7.42
N LEU A 157 17.85 4.29 -7.17
CA LEU A 157 16.54 4.87 -6.91
C LEU A 157 15.60 4.69 -8.11
N CYS A 158 16.07 4.92 -9.33
CA CYS A 158 15.27 4.73 -10.55
C CYS A 158 14.95 3.26 -10.81
N ALA A 159 15.93 2.36 -10.62
CA ALA A 159 15.72 0.92 -10.84
C ALA A 159 14.61 0.36 -9.94
N ASN A 160 14.52 0.84 -8.70
CA ASN A 160 13.58 0.33 -7.69
C ASN A 160 12.33 1.21 -7.54
N PHE A 161 12.13 2.23 -8.39
CA PHE A 161 11.02 3.17 -8.24
C PHE A 161 9.66 2.49 -8.41
N SER A 162 9.52 1.66 -9.45
CA SER A 162 8.28 0.90 -9.69
C SER A 162 7.96 -0.07 -8.55
N GLU A 163 8.98 -0.75 -8.04
CA GLU A 163 8.83 -1.68 -6.91
C GLU A 163 8.41 -0.91 -5.65
N ARG A 164 9.03 0.25 -5.39
CA ARG A 164 8.63 1.14 -4.28
C ARG A 164 7.17 1.57 -4.39
N CYS A 165 6.72 2.06 -5.54
CA CYS A 165 5.32 2.45 -5.72
C CYS A 165 4.36 1.29 -5.47
N THR A 166 4.70 0.10 -5.98
CA THR A 166 3.89 -1.12 -5.79
C THR A 166 3.84 -1.54 -4.32
N SER A 167 4.97 -1.51 -3.61
CA SER A 167 5.02 -1.80 -2.18
C SER A 167 4.27 -0.77 -1.35
N THR A 168 4.39 0.52 -1.65
CA THR A 168 3.65 1.60 -0.97
C THR A 168 2.14 1.40 -1.15
N GLN A 169 1.68 1.12 -2.38
CA GLN A 169 0.29 0.80 -2.64
C GLN A 169 -0.17 -0.44 -1.86
N TYR A 170 0.67 -1.48 -1.79
CA TYR A 170 0.33 -2.68 -1.02
C TYR A 170 0.18 -2.39 0.48
N ILE A 171 1.08 -1.57 1.04
CA ILE A 171 1.04 -1.13 2.44
C ILE A 171 -0.28 -0.37 2.71
N ASP A 172 -0.64 0.57 1.83
CA ASP A 172 -1.85 1.38 1.95
C ASP A 172 -3.13 0.52 1.87
N GLU A 173 -3.24 -0.36 0.87
CA GLU A 173 -4.37 -1.27 0.73
C GLU A 173 -4.52 -2.22 1.95
N SER A 174 -3.40 -2.69 2.51
CA SER A 174 -3.41 -3.54 3.71
C SER A 174 -3.84 -2.75 4.95
N ALA A 175 -3.46 -1.47 5.06
CA ALA A 175 -3.89 -0.60 6.14
C ALA A 175 -5.39 -0.29 6.07
N GLY A 176 -5.92 -0.10 4.86
CA GLY A 176 -7.36 0.05 4.61
C GLY A 176 -8.14 -1.20 5.02
N ALA A 177 -7.72 -2.38 4.58
CA ALA A 177 -8.37 -3.64 4.95
C ALA A 177 -8.39 -3.88 6.48
N LEU A 178 -7.31 -3.54 7.18
CA LEU A 178 -7.26 -3.65 8.64
C LEU A 178 -8.17 -2.63 9.35
N ALA A 179 -8.34 -1.43 8.80
CA ALA A 179 -9.32 -0.47 9.32
C ALA A 179 -10.75 -1.03 9.23
N ASP A 180 -11.08 -1.68 8.11
CA ASP A 180 -12.37 -2.34 7.92
C ASP A 180 -12.58 -3.47 8.93
N HIS A 181 -11.54 -4.29 9.20
CA HIS A 181 -11.61 -5.33 10.22
C HIS A 181 -11.90 -4.78 11.61
N ILE A 182 -11.19 -3.73 12.02
CA ILE A 182 -11.42 -3.05 13.31
C ILE A 182 -12.87 -2.60 13.41
N MET A 183 -13.38 -1.93 12.37
CA MET A 183 -14.76 -1.45 12.34
C MET A 183 -15.77 -2.61 12.46
N ILE A 184 -15.51 -3.75 11.82
CA ILE A 184 -16.38 -4.92 11.90
C ILE A 184 -16.37 -5.51 13.31
N VAL A 185 -15.19 -5.67 13.91
CA VAL A 185 -15.06 -6.18 15.29
C VAL A 185 -15.71 -5.24 16.29
N GLU A 186 -15.57 -3.92 16.13
CA GLU A 186 -16.28 -2.93 16.96
C GLU A 186 -17.80 -3.08 16.87
N ARG A 187 -18.35 -3.32 15.68
CA ARG A 187 -19.79 -3.58 15.51
C ARG A 187 -20.22 -4.91 16.13
N ILE A 188 -19.38 -5.95 16.05
CA ILE A 188 -19.64 -7.24 16.68
C ILE A 188 -19.71 -7.08 18.20
N ILE A 189 -18.74 -6.39 18.80
CA ILE A 189 -18.70 -6.09 20.24
C ILE A 189 -19.93 -5.27 20.64
N GLN A 190 -20.27 -4.21 19.89
CA GLN A 190 -21.44 -3.40 20.17
C GLN A 190 -22.73 -4.22 20.13
N ARG A 191 -22.87 -5.11 19.15
CA ARG A 191 -24.06 -5.97 19.02
C ARG A 191 -24.12 -7.03 20.11
N HIS A 192 -22.96 -7.57 20.52
CA HIS A 192 -22.83 -8.47 21.66
C HIS A 192 -23.29 -7.79 22.94
N GLN A 193 -22.80 -6.58 23.23
CA GLN A 193 -23.22 -5.79 24.40
C GLN A 193 -24.73 -5.53 24.42
N LEU A 194 -25.30 -5.06 23.31
CA LEU A 194 -26.75 -4.85 23.19
C LEU A 194 -27.55 -6.14 23.43
N TRP A 195 -27.04 -7.27 22.96
CA TRP A 195 -27.66 -8.56 23.18
C TRP A 195 -27.55 -9.01 24.64
N VAL A 196 -26.37 -8.87 25.26
CA VAL A 196 -26.13 -9.19 26.67
C VAL A 196 -27.04 -8.35 27.58
N ASP A 197 -27.18 -7.05 27.32
CA ASP A 197 -28.04 -6.15 28.10
C ASP A 197 -29.54 -6.49 27.97
N ALA A 198 -29.96 -7.00 26.80
CA ALA A 198 -31.33 -7.42 26.57
C ALA A 198 -31.67 -8.76 27.26
N GLN A 199 -30.68 -9.58 27.59
CA GLN A 199 -30.87 -10.89 28.20
C GLN A 199 -31.05 -10.80 29.71
N LYS A 200 -32.01 -11.57 30.23
CA LYS A 200 -32.16 -11.80 31.68
C LYS A 200 -31.41 -13.06 32.06
N PHE A 201 -30.18 -12.92 32.56
CA PHE A 201 -29.37 -14.07 32.96
C PHE A 201 -29.92 -14.74 34.22
N PRO A 202 -30.22 -16.05 34.18
CA PRO A 202 -30.75 -16.78 35.34
C PRO A 202 -29.67 -17.14 36.37
N SER A 203 -28.38 -17.12 36.02
CA SER A 203 -27.28 -17.45 36.92
C SER A 203 -26.08 -16.50 36.78
N THR A 204 -25.32 -16.33 37.87
CA THR A 204 -24.09 -15.54 37.91
C THR A 204 -22.99 -16.14 37.03
N ASP A 205 -22.91 -17.47 36.95
CA ASP A 205 -21.89 -18.17 36.14
C ASP A 205 -22.09 -17.93 34.64
N LEU A 206 -23.34 -17.85 34.19
CA LEU A 206 -23.64 -17.47 32.81
C LEU A 206 -23.17 -16.05 32.54
N LYS A 207 -23.53 -15.10 33.41
CA LYS A 207 -23.11 -13.71 33.29
C LYS A 207 -21.58 -13.57 33.23
N LEU A 208 -20.85 -14.37 34.02
CA LEU A 208 -19.40 -14.43 33.98
C LEU A 208 -18.89 -14.90 32.60
N ALA A 209 -19.47 -15.98 32.05
CA ALA A 209 -19.07 -16.49 30.74
C ALA A 209 -19.30 -15.49 29.60
N PHE A 210 -20.43 -14.77 29.61
CA PHE A 210 -20.69 -13.69 28.64
C PHE A 210 -19.71 -12.52 28.80
N SER A 211 -19.36 -12.17 30.05
CA SER A 211 -18.33 -11.15 30.32
C SER A 211 -16.98 -11.58 29.78
N GLN A 212 -16.59 -12.85 29.93
CA GLN A 212 -15.32 -13.37 29.40
C GLN A 212 -15.24 -13.27 27.87
N VAL A 213 -16.34 -13.53 27.16
CA VAL A 213 -16.39 -13.34 25.70
C VAL A 213 -16.25 -11.87 25.33
N SER A 214 -16.90 -10.96 26.05
CA SER A 214 -16.71 -9.51 25.84
C SER A 214 -15.25 -9.10 26.05
N ASP A 215 -14.65 -9.51 27.18
CA ASP A 215 -13.27 -9.18 27.54
C ASP A 215 -12.29 -9.70 26.48
N MET A 216 -12.54 -10.89 25.94
CA MET A 216 -11.71 -11.47 24.90
C MET A 216 -11.86 -10.75 23.56
N LEU A 217 -13.09 -10.38 23.17
CA LEU A 217 -13.31 -9.58 21.96
C LEU A 217 -12.64 -8.19 22.07
N ASP A 218 -12.70 -7.55 23.24
CA ASP A 218 -12.01 -6.29 23.50
C ASP A 218 -10.48 -6.43 23.46
N PHE A 219 -9.95 -7.56 23.94
CA PHE A 219 -8.54 -7.91 23.81
C PHE A 219 -8.13 -8.04 22.34
N HIS A 220 -8.90 -8.77 21.52
CA HIS A 220 -8.64 -8.90 20.08
C HIS A 220 -8.75 -7.57 19.35
N LEU A 221 -9.75 -6.75 19.68
CA LEU A 221 -9.89 -5.41 19.12
C LEU A 221 -8.65 -4.56 19.43
N SER A 222 -8.12 -4.66 20.65
CA SER A 222 -6.89 -3.97 21.06
C SER A 222 -5.68 -4.46 20.27
N ALA A 223 -5.55 -5.77 20.03
CA ALA A 223 -4.49 -6.35 19.20
C ALA A 223 -4.55 -5.85 17.74
N LEU A 224 -5.74 -5.82 17.14
CA LEU A 224 -5.96 -5.29 15.79
C LEU A 224 -5.63 -3.78 15.72
N LYS A 225 -6.02 -2.99 16.72
CA LYS A 225 -5.65 -1.56 16.82
C LYS A 225 -4.14 -1.36 16.96
N GLY A 226 -3.47 -2.26 17.68
CA GLY A 226 -2.00 -2.32 17.74
C GLY A 226 -1.38 -2.54 16.36
N CYS A 227 -1.85 -3.55 15.63
CA CYS A 227 -1.44 -3.81 14.24
C CYS A 227 -1.69 -2.60 13.33
N LYS A 228 -2.84 -1.93 13.49
CA LYS A 228 -3.20 -0.75 12.71
C LYS A 228 -2.26 0.43 12.95
N THR A 229 -1.92 0.67 14.20
CA THR A 229 -0.95 1.71 14.54
C THR A 229 0.40 1.41 13.89
N SER A 230 0.84 0.16 13.94
CA SER A 230 2.10 -0.29 13.35
C SER A 230 2.13 -0.15 11.83
N ILE A 231 1.04 -0.49 11.12
CA ILE A 231 0.97 -0.33 9.67
C ILE A 231 0.85 1.13 9.26
N ASP A 232 0.15 1.98 10.02
CA ASP A 232 0.05 3.42 9.75
C ASP A 232 1.41 4.14 9.85
N LEU A 233 2.28 3.67 10.74
CA LEU A 233 3.66 4.15 10.80
C LEU A 233 4.42 3.76 9.52
N LEU A 234 4.23 2.54 9.02
CA LEU A 234 4.82 2.11 7.76
C LEU A 234 4.27 2.90 6.57
N VAL A 235 2.96 3.19 6.52
CA VAL A 235 2.34 4.02 5.47
C VAL A 235 3.02 5.39 5.42
N LYS A 236 3.10 6.09 6.57
CA LYS A 236 3.74 7.41 6.65
C LYS A 236 5.20 7.39 6.24
N GLU A 237 5.93 6.35 6.63
CA GLU A 237 7.32 6.15 6.22
C GLU A 237 7.42 5.91 4.71
N ALA A 238 6.56 5.06 4.14
CA ALA A 238 6.53 4.74 2.72
C ALA A 238 6.21 5.96 1.85
N GLU A 239 5.21 6.75 2.24
CA GLU A 239 4.85 8.01 1.58
C GLU A 239 6.03 8.99 1.58
N LYS A 240 6.64 9.22 2.75
CA LYS A 240 7.80 10.11 2.89
C LYS A 240 8.96 9.71 1.98
N HIS A 241 9.26 8.41 1.92
CA HIS A 241 10.34 7.91 1.06
C HIS A 241 9.98 7.99 -0.42
N THR A 242 8.72 7.78 -0.77
CA THR A 242 8.22 7.94 -2.15
C THR A 242 8.30 9.40 -2.59
N GLU A 243 7.90 10.34 -1.73
CA GLU A 243 8.02 11.78 -1.97
C GLU A 243 9.49 12.23 -2.12
N LEU A 244 10.37 11.71 -1.27
CA LEU A 244 11.80 11.97 -1.41
C LEU A 244 12.35 11.43 -2.74
N ALA A 245 11.91 10.23 -3.14
CA ALA A 245 12.32 9.61 -4.39
C ALA A 245 11.85 10.43 -5.61
N THR A 246 10.59 10.86 -5.62
CA THR A 246 10.04 11.70 -6.70
C THR A 246 10.72 13.06 -6.76
N ASN A 247 11.02 13.68 -5.62
CA ASN A 247 11.75 14.95 -5.56
C ASN A 247 13.17 14.82 -6.14
N ILE A 248 13.89 13.74 -5.80
CA ILE A 248 15.21 13.44 -6.40
C ILE A 248 15.08 13.20 -7.90
N PHE A 249 14.05 12.47 -8.32
CA PHE A 249 13.76 12.18 -9.72
C PHE A 249 13.54 13.46 -10.53
N ILE A 250 12.62 14.32 -10.08
CA ILE A 250 12.30 15.61 -10.70
C ILE A 250 13.54 16.51 -10.74
N ARG A 251 14.33 16.54 -9.67
CA ARG A 251 15.56 17.34 -9.63
C ARG A 251 16.58 16.90 -10.68
N SER A 252 16.75 15.59 -10.86
CA SER A 252 17.65 15.06 -11.89
C SER A 252 17.14 15.36 -13.29
N LEU A 253 15.84 15.14 -13.54
CA LEU A 253 15.23 15.52 -14.82
C LEU A 253 15.42 17.01 -15.12
N HIS A 254 15.20 17.88 -14.14
CA HIS A 254 15.39 19.31 -14.30
C HIS A 254 16.84 19.65 -14.68
N TRP A 255 17.83 18.99 -14.09
CA TRP A 255 19.23 19.16 -14.45
C TRP A 255 19.50 18.69 -15.89
N GLN A 256 18.98 17.53 -16.29
CA GLN A 256 19.14 16.98 -17.65
C GLN A 256 18.48 17.87 -18.71
N PHE A 257 17.21 18.26 -18.49
CA PHE A 257 16.50 19.19 -19.38
C PHE A 257 17.19 20.56 -19.43
N GLY A 258 17.76 21.02 -18.31
CA GLY A 258 18.56 22.23 -18.28
C GLY A 258 19.78 22.16 -19.20
N ILE A 259 20.46 21.01 -19.28
CA ILE A 259 21.58 20.80 -20.22
C ILE A 259 21.06 20.73 -21.67
N PHE A 260 20.04 19.91 -21.91
CA PHE A 260 19.46 19.73 -23.24
C PHE A 260 18.95 21.05 -23.84
N LEU A 261 18.27 21.86 -23.04
CA LEU A 261 17.77 23.17 -23.45
C LEU A 261 18.92 24.11 -23.81
N LYS A 262 20.05 24.09 -23.07
CA LYS A 262 21.24 24.88 -23.43
C LYS A 262 21.79 24.46 -24.79
N PHE A 263 21.88 23.15 -25.06
CA PHE A 263 22.32 22.64 -26.35
C PHE A 263 21.39 23.11 -27.48
N ILE A 264 20.07 23.04 -27.28
CA ILE A 264 19.11 23.54 -28.27
C ILE A 264 19.30 25.03 -28.54
N VAL A 265 19.39 25.85 -27.49
CA VAL A 265 19.53 27.32 -27.64
C VAL A 265 20.81 27.67 -28.40
N ILE A 266 21.90 26.92 -28.19
CA ILE A 266 23.17 27.12 -28.92
C ILE A 266 23.08 26.61 -30.37
N LEU A 267 22.39 25.49 -30.61
CA LEU A 267 22.35 24.83 -31.91
C LEU A 267 21.31 25.43 -32.85
N LEU A 268 20.21 26.00 -32.33
CA LEU A 268 19.08 26.51 -33.11
C LEU A 268 19.49 27.59 -34.14
N PRO A 269 20.33 28.59 -33.81
CA PRO A 269 20.77 29.58 -34.78
C PRO A 269 21.64 28.97 -35.89
N ALA A 270 22.51 28.01 -35.54
CA ALA A 270 23.35 27.31 -36.51
C ALA A 270 22.50 26.46 -37.47
N LEU A 271 21.47 25.78 -36.96
CA LEU A 271 20.51 25.02 -37.78
C LEU A 271 19.69 25.92 -38.70
N MET A 272 19.27 27.09 -38.21
CA MET A 272 18.54 28.07 -39.02
C MET A 272 19.38 28.56 -40.20
N VAL A 273 20.65 28.92 -39.95
CA VAL A 273 21.58 29.30 -41.03
C VAL A 273 21.79 28.13 -41.98
N SER A 274 22.09 26.92 -41.48
CA SER A 274 22.25 25.73 -42.33
C SER A 274 21.04 25.48 -43.25
N SER A 275 19.81 25.61 -42.72
CA SER A 275 18.58 25.42 -43.48
C SER A 275 18.41 26.44 -44.62
N ILE A 276 18.65 27.73 -44.35
CA ILE A 276 18.55 28.80 -45.36
C ILE A 276 19.51 28.56 -46.53
N PHE A 277 20.71 28.06 -46.25
CA PHE A 277 21.77 27.89 -47.24
C PHE A 277 21.83 26.48 -47.87
N SER A 278 21.04 25.51 -47.39
CA SER A 278 21.03 24.13 -47.90
C SER A 278 20.36 23.99 -49.28
N THR A 279 19.45 24.91 -49.65
CA THR A 279 18.52 24.65 -50.76
C THR A 279 18.88 25.25 -52.12
N ASN A 280 19.89 26.14 -52.23
CA ASN A 280 20.06 26.95 -53.46
C ASN A 280 21.49 27.12 -54.01
N PHE A 281 22.53 26.52 -53.40
CA PHE A 281 23.92 26.87 -53.75
C PHE A 281 24.62 25.93 -54.74
N PHE A 282 24.09 24.73 -54.95
CA PHE A 282 24.66 23.74 -55.87
C PHE A 282 23.69 23.48 -57.02
N SER A 283 24.09 23.87 -58.24
CA SER A 283 23.34 23.55 -59.46
C SER A 283 24.14 22.57 -60.31
N SER A 284 23.56 21.40 -60.61
CA SER A 284 24.17 20.41 -61.50
C SER A 284 23.72 20.65 -62.94
N SER A 285 24.10 21.79 -63.52
CA SER A 285 23.91 21.98 -64.96
C SER A 285 25.11 21.36 -65.69
N SER A 286 24.86 20.19 -66.28
CA SER A 286 25.70 19.46 -67.26
C SER A 286 27.23 19.46 -67.02
N HIS A 287 27.71 18.39 -66.38
CA HIS A 287 29.10 17.91 -66.34
C HIS A 287 30.16 18.70 -65.54
N SER A 288 29.83 19.82 -64.91
CA SER A 288 30.72 20.45 -63.91
C SER A 288 29.98 20.81 -62.63
N TRP A 289 30.55 20.45 -61.48
CA TRP A 289 30.09 20.93 -60.16
C TRP A 289 30.44 22.42 -60.05
N SER A 290 29.54 23.31 -60.44
CA SER A 290 29.72 24.75 -60.26
C SER A 290 29.13 25.19 -58.92
N VAL A 291 29.99 25.67 -58.03
CA VAL A 291 29.57 26.39 -56.82
C VAL A 291 29.07 27.77 -57.24
N ALA A 292 27.92 28.22 -56.74
CA ALA A 292 27.43 29.56 -57.06
C ALA A 292 28.44 30.65 -56.63
N ASP A 293 28.73 31.61 -57.51
CA ASP A 293 29.68 32.72 -57.27
C ASP A 293 29.40 33.52 -55.98
N LYS A 294 28.17 33.44 -55.46
CA LYS A 294 27.74 34.11 -54.22
C LYS A 294 27.99 33.29 -52.95
N PHE A 295 28.78 32.21 -53.02
CA PHE A 295 29.10 31.38 -51.85
C PHE A 295 29.77 32.16 -50.71
N TRP A 296 30.52 33.23 -51.00
CA TRP A 296 31.12 34.09 -49.96
C TRP A 296 30.08 34.74 -49.01
N VAL A 297 28.85 34.94 -49.48
CA VAL A 297 27.74 35.52 -48.68
C VAL A 297 27.39 34.61 -47.51
N TYR A 298 27.57 33.29 -47.65
CA TYR A 298 27.42 32.33 -46.54
C TYR A 298 28.34 32.70 -45.37
N TRP A 299 29.64 32.86 -45.63
CA TRP A 299 30.62 33.15 -44.58
C TRP A 299 30.40 34.52 -43.94
N VAL A 300 30.06 35.53 -44.73
CA VAL A 300 29.79 36.89 -44.25
C VAL A 300 28.50 36.96 -43.42
N THR A 301 27.53 36.07 -43.64
CA THR A 301 26.30 36.01 -42.85
C THR A 301 26.46 35.11 -41.63
N MET A 302 27.14 33.98 -41.78
CA MET A 302 27.27 32.94 -40.76
C MET A 302 28.17 33.39 -39.61
N VAL A 303 29.35 33.96 -39.90
CA VAL A 303 30.32 34.35 -38.86
C VAL A 303 29.76 35.40 -37.88
N PRO A 304 29.09 36.49 -38.32
CA PRO A 304 28.49 37.45 -37.40
C PRO A 304 27.33 36.89 -36.59
N ILE A 305 26.51 36.00 -37.19
CA ILE A 305 25.40 35.36 -36.46
C ILE A 305 25.96 34.45 -35.36
N VAL A 306 26.98 33.64 -35.66
CA VAL A 306 27.61 32.77 -34.67
C VAL A 306 28.28 33.58 -33.58
N LEU A 307 29.08 34.61 -33.90
CA LEU A 307 29.70 35.49 -32.90
C LEU A 307 28.65 36.23 -32.06
N GLY A 308 27.60 36.76 -32.70
CA GLY A 308 26.49 37.42 -32.02
C GLY A 308 25.77 36.49 -31.04
N THR A 309 25.53 35.24 -31.43
CA THR A 309 24.92 34.24 -30.53
C THR A 309 25.83 33.87 -29.36
N ILE A 310 27.14 33.72 -29.58
CA ILE A 310 28.10 33.45 -28.50
C ILE A 310 28.14 34.61 -27.51
N ILE A 311 28.23 35.85 -28.01
CA ILE A 311 28.23 37.06 -27.19
C ILE A 311 26.92 37.18 -26.42
N TRP A 312 25.78 37.00 -27.09
CA TRP A 312 24.47 37.08 -26.46
C TRP A 312 24.28 36.01 -25.38
N VAL A 313 24.72 34.78 -25.63
CA VAL A 313 24.71 33.70 -24.63
C VAL A 313 25.60 34.08 -23.45
N TYR A 314 26.83 34.54 -23.68
CA TYR A 314 27.76 34.93 -22.60
C TYR A 314 27.21 36.07 -21.73
N TYR A 315 26.70 37.15 -22.35
CA TYR A 315 26.09 38.27 -21.64
C TYR A 315 24.79 37.87 -20.95
N GLY A 316 23.95 37.05 -21.60
CA GLY A 316 22.72 36.52 -21.03
C GLY A 316 22.99 35.70 -19.77
N TRP A 317 23.99 34.81 -19.80
CA TRP A 317 24.44 34.06 -18.63
C TRP A 317 24.92 34.97 -17.50
N PHE A 318 25.75 35.97 -17.80
CA PHE A 318 26.24 36.92 -16.81
C PHE A 318 25.12 37.70 -16.12
N VAL A 319 24.13 38.17 -16.89
CA VAL A 319 22.98 38.91 -16.34
C VAL A 319 22.11 38.00 -15.47
N ILE A 320 21.83 36.78 -15.93
CA ILE A 320 21.03 35.81 -15.17
C ILE A 320 21.72 35.44 -13.85
N ASP A 321 23.02 35.22 -13.86
CA ASP A 321 23.77 34.83 -12.65
C ASP A 321 23.81 35.97 -11.62
N LYS A 322 24.03 37.21 -12.08
CA LYS A 322 23.94 38.40 -11.24
C LYS A 322 22.54 38.60 -10.64
N TRP A 323 21.50 38.32 -11.44
CA TRP A 323 20.12 38.41 -10.98
C TRP A 323 19.79 37.32 -9.95
N ARG A 324 20.24 36.08 -10.19
CA ARG A 324 20.10 34.96 -9.24
C ARG A 324 20.74 35.30 -7.89
N MET A 325 21.95 35.84 -7.87
CA MET A 325 22.62 36.24 -6.62
C MET A 325 21.84 37.33 -5.86
N SER A 326 21.24 38.30 -6.55
CA SER A 326 20.37 39.30 -5.89
C SER A 326 19.12 38.67 -5.26
N VAL A 327 18.50 37.70 -5.94
CA VAL A 327 17.30 37.01 -5.43
C VAL A 327 17.63 36.13 -4.22
N GLU A 328 18.74 35.40 -4.26
CA GLU A 328 19.17 34.59 -3.11
C GLU A 328 19.45 35.45 -1.88
N HIS A 329 20.03 36.63 -2.06
CA HIS A 329 20.27 37.56 -0.96
C HIS A 329 18.95 38.07 -0.33
N LEU A 330 17.94 38.36 -1.16
CA LEU A 330 16.61 38.76 -0.69
C LEU A 330 15.89 37.63 0.05
N ASN A 331 15.99 36.38 -0.42
CA ASN A 331 15.39 35.23 0.25
C ASN A 331 16.08 34.92 1.59
N THR A 332 17.41 35.02 1.66
CA THR A 332 18.17 34.81 2.90
C THR A 332 17.77 35.85 3.96
N ASN A 333 17.57 37.11 3.55
CA ASN A 333 17.10 38.17 4.44
C ASN A 333 15.65 37.96 4.92
N LYS A 334 14.75 37.46 4.05
CA LYS A 334 13.39 37.08 4.46
C LYS A 334 13.37 35.94 5.48
N ILE A 335 14.23 34.94 5.33
CA ILE A 335 14.33 33.82 6.30
C ILE A 335 14.87 34.33 7.63
N LYS A 336 15.93 35.15 7.62
CA LYS A 336 16.46 35.79 8.84
C LYS A 336 15.40 36.61 9.57
N LEU A 337 14.58 37.37 8.83
CA LEU A 337 13.49 38.17 9.41
C LEU A 337 12.43 37.28 10.07
N LYS A 338 12.02 36.19 9.43
CA LYS A 338 11.06 35.23 10.01
C LYS A 338 11.60 34.57 11.28
N VAL A 339 12.88 34.19 11.29
CA VAL A 339 13.54 33.60 12.47
C VAL A 339 13.62 34.62 13.61
N MET A 340 13.97 35.88 13.32
CA MET A 340 13.98 36.97 14.31
C MET A 340 12.59 37.28 14.87
N LEU A 341 11.55 37.28 14.03
CA LEU A 341 10.17 37.48 14.49
C LEU A 341 9.69 36.30 15.35
N ALA A 342 10.02 35.07 14.98
CA ALA A 342 9.67 33.87 15.73
C ALA A 342 10.44 33.74 17.06
N SER A 343 11.69 34.23 17.14
CA SER A 343 12.44 34.30 18.41
C SER A 343 11.95 35.44 19.30
N GLY A 344 11.64 36.61 18.72
CA GLY A 344 11.02 37.74 19.42
C GLY A 344 9.67 37.37 20.04
N TRP A 345 8.79 36.71 19.27
CA TRP A 345 7.49 36.26 19.75
C TRP A 345 7.60 35.25 20.92
N ARG A 346 8.56 34.31 20.85
CA ARG A 346 8.83 33.36 21.94
C ARG A 346 9.30 34.04 23.23
N ASN A 347 10.06 35.13 23.12
CA ASN A 347 10.48 35.88 24.30
C ASN A 347 9.32 36.66 24.92
N VAL A 348 8.47 37.29 24.10
CA VAL A 348 7.26 37.99 24.58
C VAL A 348 6.31 37.04 25.31
N VAL A 349 6.04 35.86 24.76
CA VAL A 349 5.18 34.85 25.39
C VAL A 349 5.74 34.39 26.75
N ARG A 350 7.06 34.23 26.88
CA ARG A 350 7.70 33.86 28.17
C ARG A 350 7.65 34.97 29.22
N THR A 351 7.63 36.23 28.81
CA THR A 351 7.55 37.37 29.73
C THR A 351 6.12 37.55 30.26
N PHE A 352 5.10 37.19 29.49
CA PHE A 352 3.70 37.21 29.94
C PHE A 352 3.26 35.96 30.71
N SER A 353 4.04 34.88 30.67
CA SER A 353 3.77 33.63 31.42
C SER A 353 4.49 33.56 32.78
N ARG A 354 5.08 34.66 33.25
CA ARG A 354 5.61 34.87 34.59
C ARG A 354 4.84 36.01 35.23
#